data_AF-A0A178AEM5-F1
#
_entry.id   AF-A0A178AEM5-F1
#
_cell.length_a   1.000
_cell.length_b   1.000
_cell.length_c   1.000
_cell.angle_alpha   90.00
_cell.angle_beta   90.00
_cell.angle_gamma   90.00
#
_symmetry.space_group_name_H-M   'P 1'
#
loop_
_entity.id
_entity.type
_entity.pdbx_description
1 polymer ?
#
loop_
_entity_poly.entity_id
_entity_poly.type
_entity_poly.pdbx_seq_one_letter_code
_entity_poly.pdbx_strand_id
1 'polypeptide(L)'
;MKAIEATVEAVGAYPAYNEDLRTRRIAVCGLGFTCALSLFTLLTGVALLTKEGSDLPFVATSSAATRELFPIFTTLIVTLCIETVGYIHSSSLRWALVREERLEYNSYLRLFTGARKLGPNYWLVNFGVAIAIVITYMSTSSVFLPDFYTGSPNEYVGTGTRINGVALVTLGLGLGGQALVGVWTMRYYSKAILSWSSNPLNTTLVCLTNGIIHRQPDRCLRGVDSPLDSNAPVTPQARQVRAKAQSFSFSLVFMFIVGIIYLIIGAKFLGDDSSNGFLDDPAEQGIGSSTPLDGASIFKYMLLVACCQIPLTISLHCAEIMVNQKRDEASWRSATSTSGTSFKSSAVQAALKSPLTMYLFFFKAALHWLFGQAVQVQYLNGFGISGVEILVLGNAYLVLFFPFIFAARMNPKGPQPATWGHIQTVANLVDEWGEVIWWGDKGERADGSGIRHAGTSSQAKLPDLDMRKLYQGVDAPL
;
A
#
# COMPACT_ATOMS: atom_id res chain seq x y z
N MET A 1 -18.08 -1.06 -38.12
CA MET A 1 -16.62 -1.28 -38.13
C MET A 1 -15.89 -0.19 -38.93
N LYS A 2 -16.20 0.06 -40.21
CA LYS A 2 -15.62 1.18 -40.99
C LYS A 2 -15.93 2.60 -40.48
N ALA A 3 -17.06 2.81 -39.80
CA ALA A 3 -17.41 4.11 -39.21
C ALA A 3 -16.63 4.42 -37.91
N ILE A 4 -16.06 3.40 -37.27
CA ILE A 4 -15.21 3.55 -36.07
C ILE A 4 -13.76 3.83 -36.49
N GLU A 5 -13.31 3.26 -37.61
CA GLU A 5 -11.99 3.56 -38.20
C GLU A 5 -11.89 5.04 -38.64
N ALA A 6 -12.95 5.60 -39.21
CA ALA A 6 -12.97 7.00 -39.65
C ALA A 6 -12.97 8.04 -38.50
N THR A 7 -13.39 7.67 -37.29
CA THR A 7 -13.32 8.58 -36.11
C THR A 7 -11.96 8.52 -35.42
N VAL A 8 -11.21 7.42 -35.59
CA VAL A 8 -9.85 7.27 -35.06
C VAL A 8 -8.82 8.00 -35.94
N GLU A 9 -9.09 8.19 -37.24
CA GLU A 9 -8.19 8.93 -38.15
C GLU A 9 -8.20 10.46 -37.96
N ALA A 10 -9.19 11.03 -37.26
CA ALA A 10 -9.31 12.49 -37.07
C ALA A 10 -8.72 13.01 -35.74
N VAL A 11 -8.28 12.11 -34.85
CA VAL A 11 -7.60 12.46 -33.58
C VAL A 11 -6.19 11.87 -33.68
N GLY A 12 -5.16 12.72 -33.70
CA GLY A 12 -3.78 12.29 -33.90
C GLY A 12 -3.43 11.01 -33.12
N ALA A 13 -2.80 10.04 -33.81
CA ALA A 13 -2.51 8.73 -33.25
C ALA A 13 -1.82 8.86 -31.88
N TYR A 14 -2.47 8.36 -30.83
CA TYR A 14 -1.89 8.34 -29.48
C TYR A 14 -0.51 7.67 -29.50
N PRO A 15 0.47 8.18 -28.73
CA PRO A 15 1.77 7.52 -28.64
C PRO A 15 1.62 6.12 -28.01
N ALA A 16 2.57 5.24 -28.32
CA ALA A 16 2.63 3.93 -27.70
C ALA A 16 2.76 4.08 -26.17
N TYR A 17 1.86 3.44 -25.43
CA TYR A 17 1.91 3.43 -23.96
C TYR A 17 3.02 2.52 -23.45
N ASN A 18 3.43 2.71 -22.19
CA ASN A 18 4.45 1.90 -21.55
C ASN A 18 3.83 0.64 -20.92
N GLU A 19 4.16 -0.55 -21.44
CA GLU A 19 3.78 -1.82 -20.80
C GLU A 19 4.51 -2.09 -19.47
N ASP A 20 5.68 -1.47 -19.27
CA ASP A 20 6.58 -1.62 -18.12
C ASP A 20 6.97 -3.09 -17.81
N LEU A 21 7.51 -3.77 -18.83
CA LEU A 21 7.95 -5.16 -18.72
C LEU A 21 9.06 -5.38 -17.68
N ARG A 22 9.84 -4.34 -17.33
CA ARG A 22 10.84 -4.43 -16.27
C ARG A 22 10.19 -4.61 -14.91
N THR A 23 9.19 -3.79 -14.59
CA THR A 23 8.40 -3.95 -13.35
C THR A 23 7.73 -5.31 -13.32
N ARG A 24 7.19 -5.79 -14.46
CA ARG A 24 6.64 -7.16 -14.56
C ARG A 24 7.67 -8.23 -14.17
N ARG A 25 8.90 -8.15 -14.70
CA ARG A 25 9.97 -9.12 -14.37
C ARG A 25 10.32 -9.09 -12.89
N ILE A 26 10.48 -7.90 -12.30
CA ILE A 26 10.77 -7.76 -10.86
C ILE A 26 9.64 -8.36 -10.01
N ALA A 27 8.38 -8.08 -10.37
CA ALA A 27 7.22 -8.63 -9.68
C ALA A 27 7.19 -10.17 -9.76
N VAL A 28 7.47 -10.75 -10.93
CA VAL A 28 7.58 -12.21 -11.10
C VAL A 28 8.73 -12.81 -10.28
N CYS A 29 9.90 -12.16 -10.25
CA CYS A 29 11.02 -12.60 -9.41
C CYS A 29 10.64 -12.57 -7.92
N GLY A 30 10.00 -11.52 -7.45
CA GLY A 30 9.55 -11.42 -6.06
C GLY A 30 8.42 -12.39 -5.71
N LEU A 31 7.53 -12.73 -6.66
CA LEU A 31 6.57 -13.81 -6.50
C LEU A 31 7.27 -15.17 -6.36
N GLY A 32 8.26 -15.44 -7.21
CA GLY A 32 9.08 -16.66 -7.12
C GLY A 32 9.83 -16.78 -5.79
N PHE A 33 10.42 -15.67 -5.32
CA PHE A 33 11.04 -15.59 -4.00
C PHE A 33 10.04 -15.85 -2.88
N THR A 34 8.83 -15.28 -2.96
CA THR A 34 7.77 -15.50 -1.97
C THR A 34 7.31 -16.96 -1.94
N CYS A 35 7.16 -17.62 -3.09
CA CYS A 35 6.88 -19.06 -3.17
C CYS A 35 7.99 -19.88 -2.49
N ALA A 36 9.26 -19.57 -2.79
CA ALA A 36 10.40 -20.28 -2.20
C ALA A 36 10.46 -20.08 -0.68
N LEU A 37 10.25 -18.86 -0.18
CA LEU A 37 10.22 -18.56 1.24
C LEU A 37 9.03 -19.24 1.95
N SER A 38 7.86 -19.25 1.33
CA SER A 38 6.68 -19.98 1.83
C SER A 38 6.96 -21.48 1.97
N LEU A 39 7.55 -22.10 0.95
CA LEU A 39 7.91 -23.52 1.00
C LEU A 39 9.00 -23.79 2.04
N PHE A 40 10.04 -22.96 2.11
CA PHE A 40 11.10 -23.07 3.10
C PHE A 40 10.54 -23.01 4.52
N THR A 41 9.76 -21.97 4.85
CA THR A 41 9.15 -21.81 6.18
C THR A 41 8.20 -22.95 6.52
N LEU A 42 7.39 -23.42 5.56
CA LEU A 42 6.51 -24.56 5.76
C LEU A 42 7.28 -25.86 6.05
N LEU A 43 8.29 -26.19 5.22
CA LEU A 43 9.09 -27.40 5.38
C LEU A 43 9.90 -27.38 6.68
N THR A 44 10.52 -26.24 7.00
CA THR A 44 11.23 -26.07 8.27
C THR A 44 10.26 -26.21 9.44
N GLY A 45 9.09 -25.56 9.40
CA GLY A 45 8.07 -25.67 10.44
C GLY A 45 7.60 -27.11 10.67
N VAL A 46 7.28 -27.84 9.60
CA VAL A 46 6.89 -29.26 9.68
C VAL A 46 8.04 -30.11 10.26
N ALA A 47 9.27 -29.92 9.78
CA ALA A 47 10.43 -30.66 10.28
C ALA A 47 10.66 -30.42 11.79
N LEU A 48 10.44 -29.19 12.27
CA LEU A 48 10.52 -28.87 13.69
C LEU A 48 9.42 -29.55 14.51
N LEU A 49 8.20 -29.62 13.99
CA LEU A 49 7.08 -30.28 14.67
C LEU A 49 7.22 -31.82 14.70
N THR A 50 7.90 -32.41 13.72
CA THR A 50 8.13 -33.87 13.65
C THR A 50 9.30 -34.37 14.48
N LYS A 51 10.19 -33.49 14.92
CA LYS A 51 11.37 -33.89 15.69
C LYS A 51 10.92 -34.28 17.11
N GLU A 52 10.83 -35.58 17.37
CA GLU A 52 10.46 -36.13 18.68
C GLU A 52 11.49 -35.71 19.75
N GLY A 53 11.04 -34.84 20.63
CA GLY A 53 11.79 -34.27 21.74
C GLY A 53 11.07 -33.00 22.16
N SER A 54 10.57 -32.96 23.38
CA SER A 54 9.72 -31.90 23.95
C SER A 54 10.33 -30.49 23.96
N ASP A 55 11.56 -30.33 23.49
CA ASP A 55 12.25 -29.06 23.40
C ASP A 55 12.26 -28.51 21.98
N LEU A 56 11.46 -27.46 21.76
CA LEU A 56 11.60 -26.59 20.58
C LEU A 56 13.08 -26.18 20.42
N PRO A 57 13.59 -26.05 19.17
CA PRO A 57 14.98 -25.71 18.94
C PRO A 57 15.34 -24.41 19.66
N PHE A 58 16.26 -24.55 20.61
CA PHE A 58 16.80 -23.43 21.37
C PHE A 58 17.96 -22.82 20.60
N VAL A 59 17.83 -21.54 20.25
CA VAL A 59 18.94 -20.75 19.74
C VAL A 59 19.48 -19.94 20.91
N ALA A 60 20.64 -20.36 21.42
CA ALA A 60 21.40 -19.60 22.39
C ALA A 60 21.91 -18.32 21.71
N THR A 61 21.16 -17.23 21.83
CA THR A 61 21.60 -15.91 21.40
C THR A 61 22.49 -15.32 22.49
N SER A 62 23.77 -15.11 22.19
CA SER A 62 24.76 -14.60 23.14
C SER A 62 24.67 -13.09 23.41
N SER A 63 23.92 -12.33 22.59
CA SER A 63 23.74 -10.87 22.77
C SER A 63 22.28 -10.44 22.61
N ALA A 64 21.87 -9.44 23.42
CA ALA A 64 20.55 -8.83 23.36
C ALA A 64 20.26 -8.21 21.98
N ALA A 65 21.27 -7.62 21.33
CA ALA A 65 21.14 -7.04 20.00
C ALA A 65 20.69 -8.08 18.96
N THR A 66 21.24 -9.29 19.01
CA THR A 66 20.89 -10.36 18.06
C THR A 66 19.43 -10.80 18.19
N ARG A 67 18.87 -10.77 19.41
CA ARG A 67 17.45 -11.12 19.65
C ARG A 67 16.48 -10.12 19.05
N GLU A 68 16.86 -8.85 19.01
CA GLU A 68 16.02 -7.81 18.40
C GLU A 68 16.19 -7.74 16.89
N LEU A 69 17.41 -8.01 16.38
CA LEU A 69 17.72 -7.93 14.96
C LEU A 69 17.03 -9.02 14.14
N PHE A 70 16.94 -10.26 14.62
CA PHE A 70 16.29 -11.33 13.85
C PHE A 70 14.80 -11.06 13.56
N PRO A 71 13.94 -10.75 14.55
CA PRO A 71 12.54 -10.44 14.32
C PRO A 71 12.31 -9.25 13.37
N ILE A 72 13.09 -8.17 13.51
CA ILE A 72 12.93 -7.00 12.63
C ILE A 72 13.35 -7.31 11.19
N PHE A 73 14.44 -8.06 10.97
CA PHE A 73 14.84 -8.48 9.62
C PHE A 73 13.83 -9.43 8.99
N THR A 74 13.31 -10.41 9.75
CA THR A 74 12.26 -11.30 9.26
C THR A 74 11.00 -10.51 8.89
N THR A 75 10.59 -9.56 9.73
CA THR A 75 9.43 -8.69 9.47
C THR A 75 9.63 -7.83 8.22
N LEU A 76 10.84 -7.32 7.99
CA LEU A 76 11.18 -6.55 6.80
C LEU A 76 11.09 -7.41 5.53
N ILE A 77 11.65 -8.62 5.53
CA ILE A 77 11.59 -9.56 4.41
C ILE A 77 10.15 -9.95 4.11
N VAL A 78 9.37 -10.28 5.14
CA VAL A 78 7.95 -10.64 5.01
C VAL A 78 7.15 -9.45 4.45
N THR A 79 7.40 -8.24 4.93
CA THR A 79 6.75 -7.03 4.41
C THR A 79 7.08 -6.83 2.92
N LEU A 80 8.33 -7.03 2.51
CA LEU A 80 8.74 -6.96 1.10
C LEU A 80 7.99 -8.00 0.23
N CYS A 81 7.84 -9.23 0.71
CA CYS A 81 7.05 -10.27 0.04
C CYS A 81 5.59 -9.85 -0.13
N ILE A 82 4.94 -9.39 0.95
CA ILE A 82 3.53 -8.95 0.94
C ILE A 82 3.32 -7.79 -0.03
N GLU A 83 4.21 -6.80 -0.04
CA GLU A 83 4.15 -5.66 -0.96
C GLU A 83 4.32 -6.10 -2.43
N THR A 84 5.24 -7.04 -2.69
CA THR A 84 5.50 -7.50 -4.05
C THR A 84 4.32 -8.30 -4.62
N VAL A 85 3.81 -9.27 -3.87
CA VAL A 85 2.59 -10.01 -4.26
C VAL A 85 1.39 -9.06 -4.34
N GLY A 86 1.36 -8.09 -3.43
CA GLY A 86 0.35 -7.05 -3.40
C GLY A 86 0.29 -6.18 -4.64
N TYR A 87 1.46 -5.85 -5.18
CA TYR A 87 1.59 -5.10 -6.41
C TYR A 87 1.00 -5.84 -7.60
N ILE A 88 1.26 -7.15 -7.72
CA ILE A 88 0.69 -8.02 -8.76
C ILE A 88 -0.83 -8.02 -8.68
N HIS A 89 -1.35 -8.27 -7.48
CA HIS A 89 -2.78 -8.32 -7.24
C HIS A 89 -3.44 -6.98 -7.56
N SER A 90 -2.91 -5.87 -7.05
CA SER A 90 -3.40 -4.50 -7.29
C SER A 90 -3.39 -4.13 -8.79
N SER A 91 -2.30 -4.45 -9.48
CA SER A 91 -2.19 -4.22 -10.94
C SER A 91 -3.27 -5.00 -11.69
N SER A 92 -3.49 -6.26 -11.33
CA SER A 92 -4.52 -7.08 -11.96
C SER A 92 -5.94 -6.62 -11.65
N LEU A 93 -6.19 -6.16 -10.41
CA LEU A 93 -7.47 -5.63 -9.97
C LEU A 93 -7.80 -4.35 -10.73
N ARG A 94 -6.81 -3.46 -10.92
CA ARG A 94 -6.96 -2.26 -11.74
C ARG A 94 -7.50 -2.62 -13.12
N TRP A 95 -6.85 -3.53 -13.84
CA TRP A 95 -7.31 -3.92 -15.18
C TRP A 95 -8.61 -4.74 -15.16
N ALA A 96 -8.93 -5.43 -14.07
CA ALA A 96 -10.24 -6.06 -13.90
C ALA A 96 -11.35 -5.00 -13.79
N LEU A 97 -11.14 -3.94 -13.01
CA LEU A 97 -12.08 -2.83 -12.87
C LEU A 97 -12.23 -2.02 -14.15
N VAL A 98 -11.16 -1.86 -14.94
CA VAL A 98 -11.23 -1.27 -16.29
C VAL A 98 -12.24 -2.01 -17.16
N ARG A 99 -12.14 -3.34 -17.21
CA ARG A 99 -13.06 -4.19 -17.99
C ARG A 99 -14.50 -4.20 -17.47
N GLU A 100 -14.69 -3.76 -16.23
CA GLU A 100 -16.02 -3.61 -15.62
C GLU A 100 -16.53 -2.17 -15.71
N GLU A 101 -15.79 -1.23 -16.34
CA GLU A 101 -16.13 0.19 -16.43
C GLU A 101 -16.31 0.85 -15.05
N ARG A 102 -15.62 0.32 -14.03
CA ARG A 102 -15.69 0.79 -12.63
C ARG A 102 -14.40 1.47 -12.18
N LEU A 103 -13.47 1.70 -13.11
CA LEU A 103 -12.19 2.33 -12.81
C LEU A 103 -12.29 3.86 -12.91
N GLU A 104 -12.55 4.53 -11.79
CA GLU A 104 -12.55 6.00 -11.69
C GLU A 104 -11.15 6.59 -11.40
N TYR A 105 -10.45 6.02 -10.42
CA TYR A 105 -9.10 6.42 -9.99
C TYR A 105 -8.03 5.43 -10.46
N ASN A 106 -6.76 5.82 -10.43
CA ASN A 106 -5.64 4.92 -10.69
C ASN A 106 -5.31 4.01 -9.48
N SER A 107 -5.62 4.49 -8.27
CA SER A 107 -5.26 3.87 -6.98
C SER A 107 -6.50 3.49 -6.16
N TYR A 108 -6.57 2.26 -5.63
CA TYR A 108 -7.70 1.72 -4.85
C TYR A 108 -7.27 0.99 -3.60
N LEU A 109 -8.22 0.83 -2.68
CA LEU A 109 -8.08 -0.08 -1.55
C LEU A 109 -8.30 -1.52 -2.02
N ARG A 110 -7.22 -2.28 -2.22
CA ARG A 110 -7.29 -3.67 -2.69
C ARG A 110 -8.18 -4.58 -1.81
N LEU A 111 -8.19 -4.33 -0.50
CA LEU A 111 -8.86 -5.20 0.47
C LEU A 111 -10.40 -5.08 0.44
N PHE A 112 -10.92 -3.93 -0.02
CA PHE A 112 -12.36 -3.66 -0.02
C PHE A 112 -12.93 -3.44 -1.42
N THR A 113 -12.09 -3.50 -2.45
CA THR A 113 -12.52 -3.35 -3.86
C THR A 113 -12.36 -4.69 -4.56
N GLY A 114 -13.44 -5.21 -5.15
CA GLY A 114 -13.44 -6.48 -5.88
C GLY A 114 -14.11 -6.39 -7.24
N ALA A 115 -13.68 -7.27 -8.14
CA ALA A 115 -14.33 -7.56 -9.40
C ALA A 115 -15.67 -8.29 -9.16
N ARG A 116 -16.66 -8.07 -10.02
CA ARG A 116 -17.96 -8.76 -9.98
C ARG A 116 -17.84 -10.20 -10.49
N LYS A 117 -16.99 -10.41 -11.50
CA LYS A 117 -16.78 -11.74 -12.09
C LYS A 117 -15.98 -12.63 -11.14
N LEU A 118 -16.39 -13.89 -11.04
CA LEU A 118 -15.65 -14.91 -10.30
C LEU A 118 -14.23 -15.00 -10.88
N GLY A 119 -13.23 -14.89 -10.02
CA GLY A 119 -11.82 -14.92 -10.42
C GLY A 119 -10.88 -14.47 -9.31
N PRO A 120 -9.58 -14.31 -9.60
CA PRO A 120 -8.55 -13.94 -8.62
C PRO A 120 -8.80 -12.60 -7.90
N ASN A 121 -9.62 -11.73 -8.49
CA ASN A 121 -9.94 -10.39 -7.98
C ASN A 121 -11.35 -10.30 -7.40
N TYR A 122 -12.04 -11.43 -7.22
CA TYR A 122 -13.36 -11.47 -6.61
C TYR A 122 -13.27 -11.11 -5.12
N TRP A 123 -14.31 -10.48 -4.58
CA TRP A 123 -14.27 -9.94 -3.20
C TRP A 123 -13.95 -11.02 -2.14
N LEU A 124 -14.42 -12.26 -2.30
CA LEU A 124 -14.07 -13.36 -1.39
C LEU A 124 -12.58 -13.71 -1.45
N VAL A 125 -11.98 -13.68 -2.63
CA VAL A 125 -10.54 -13.96 -2.80
C VAL A 125 -9.74 -12.82 -2.16
N ASN A 126 -10.16 -11.57 -2.34
CA ASN A 126 -9.52 -10.41 -1.71
C ASN A 126 -9.63 -10.47 -0.19
N PHE A 127 -10.78 -10.92 0.34
CA PHE A 127 -10.96 -11.17 1.77
C PHE A 127 -10.06 -12.31 2.27
N GLY A 128 -9.94 -13.40 1.50
CA GLY A 128 -8.99 -14.48 1.80
C GLY A 128 -7.54 -14.02 1.82
N VAL A 129 -7.13 -13.14 0.89
CA VAL A 129 -5.82 -12.49 0.90
C VAL A 129 -5.64 -11.59 2.12
N ALA A 130 -6.68 -10.86 2.54
CA ALA A 130 -6.66 -10.05 3.75
C ALA A 130 -6.37 -10.91 5.00
N ILE A 131 -7.07 -12.04 5.13
CA ILE A 131 -6.84 -13.01 6.20
C ILE A 131 -5.41 -13.55 6.12
N ALA A 132 -4.94 -13.93 4.93
CA ALA A 132 -3.59 -14.45 4.73
C ALA A 132 -2.51 -13.43 5.13
N ILE A 133 -2.72 -12.13 4.88
CA ILE A 133 -1.82 -11.06 5.33
C ILE A 133 -1.77 -10.98 6.87
N VAL A 134 -2.94 -11.03 7.53
CA VAL A 134 -3.01 -11.00 9.00
C VAL A 134 -2.32 -12.23 9.59
N ILE A 135 -2.58 -13.43 9.05
CA ILE A 135 -1.91 -14.68 9.47
C ILE A 135 -0.40 -14.57 9.27
N THR A 136 0.06 -14.05 8.14
CA THR A 136 1.49 -13.89 7.85
C THR A 136 2.17 -12.98 8.89
N TYR A 137 1.60 -11.82 9.20
CA TYR A 137 2.21 -10.93 10.18
C TYR A 137 2.11 -11.47 11.62
N MET A 138 0.99 -12.08 12.00
CA MET A 138 0.81 -12.78 13.29
C MET A 138 1.87 -13.86 13.48
N SER A 139 2.05 -14.68 12.45
CA SER A 139 3.02 -15.77 12.46
C SER A 139 4.44 -15.22 12.59
N THR A 140 4.75 -14.14 11.87
CA THR A 140 6.06 -13.49 11.90
C THR A 140 6.41 -12.99 13.30
N SER A 141 5.45 -12.36 14.00
CA SER A 141 5.60 -11.94 15.39
C SER A 141 5.79 -13.10 16.37
N SER A 142 5.37 -14.31 16.00
CA SER A 142 5.41 -15.50 16.87
C SER A 142 6.50 -16.51 16.51
N VAL A 143 7.34 -16.24 15.50
CA VAL A 143 8.44 -17.16 15.08
C VAL A 143 9.47 -17.32 16.19
N PHE A 144 9.79 -16.23 16.87
CA PHE A 144 10.82 -16.15 17.89
C PHE A 144 10.15 -16.03 19.26
N LEU A 145 10.12 -17.13 20.01
CA LEU A 145 9.56 -17.14 21.37
C LEU A 145 10.68 -16.80 22.35
N PRO A 146 10.54 -15.75 23.17
CA PRO A 146 11.47 -15.52 24.26
C PRO A 146 11.38 -16.67 25.27
N ASP A 147 12.54 -17.14 25.72
CA ASP A 147 12.66 -18.18 26.72
C ASP A 147 13.63 -17.77 27.83
N PHE A 148 13.24 -18.01 29.07
CA PHE A 148 14.03 -17.74 30.26
C PHE A 148 14.48 -19.08 30.83
N TYR A 149 15.78 -19.38 30.76
CA TYR A 149 16.30 -20.64 31.28
C TYR A 149 16.75 -20.46 32.73
N THR A 150 16.03 -21.08 33.66
CA THR A 150 16.43 -21.21 35.06
C THR A 150 17.27 -22.48 35.22
N GLY A 151 18.57 -22.33 35.51
CA GLY A 151 19.45 -23.48 35.81
C GLY A 151 19.20 -24.07 37.20
N SER A 152 18.51 -23.31 38.07
CA SER A 152 18.12 -23.62 39.45
C SER A 152 16.99 -22.64 39.85
N PRO A 153 16.07 -22.96 40.77
CA PRO A 153 14.97 -22.08 41.17
C PRO A 153 15.38 -20.65 41.62
N ASN A 154 16.66 -20.40 41.91
CA ASN A 154 17.18 -19.09 42.32
C ASN A 154 18.29 -18.53 41.42
N GLU A 155 18.55 -19.12 40.25
CA GLU A 155 19.66 -18.70 39.38
C GLU A 155 19.18 -18.48 37.93
N TYR A 156 19.07 -17.21 37.53
CA TYR A 156 18.88 -16.79 36.14
C TYR A 156 20.20 -16.97 35.39
N VAL A 157 20.35 -18.10 34.69
CA VAL A 157 21.59 -18.47 34.01
C VAL A 157 21.66 -17.88 32.58
N GLY A 158 20.52 -17.52 31.98
CA GLY A 158 20.54 -16.82 30.70
C GLY A 158 19.17 -16.63 30.06
N THR A 159 19.17 -15.80 29.03
CA THR A 159 18.01 -15.54 28.18
C THR A 159 18.25 -16.20 26.81
N GLY A 160 17.20 -16.70 26.17
CA GLY A 160 17.32 -17.38 24.88
C GLY A 160 16.10 -17.18 24.00
N THR A 161 16.16 -17.71 22.79
CA THR A 161 15.05 -17.63 21.84
C THR A 161 14.79 -19.01 21.28
N ARG A 162 13.56 -19.49 21.43
CA ARG A 162 13.09 -20.75 20.81
C ARG A 162 12.42 -20.44 19.48
N ILE A 163 12.62 -21.31 18.51
CA ILE A 163 11.95 -21.20 17.20
C ILE A 163 10.61 -21.94 17.26
N ASN A 164 9.53 -21.23 16.98
CA ASN A 164 8.18 -21.77 16.98
C ASN A 164 7.85 -22.47 15.65
N GLY A 165 7.80 -23.81 15.68
CA GLY A 165 7.43 -24.62 14.52
C GLY A 165 6.02 -24.34 14.01
N VAL A 166 5.05 -24.12 14.91
CA VAL A 166 3.65 -23.79 14.54
C VAL A 166 3.63 -22.46 13.79
N ALA A 167 4.34 -21.45 14.28
CA ALA A 167 4.41 -20.15 13.62
C ALA A 167 5.08 -20.22 12.24
N LEU A 168 6.11 -21.05 12.06
CA LEU A 168 6.71 -21.24 10.74
C LEU A 168 5.75 -21.92 9.75
N VAL A 169 4.96 -22.91 10.20
CA VAL A 169 3.92 -23.53 9.38
C VAL A 169 2.86 -22.49 8.99
N THR A 170 2.32 -21.74 9.94
CA THR A 170 1.29 -20.74 9.65
C THR A 170 1.82 -19.57 8.81
N LEU A 171 3.10 -19.19 8.97
CA LEU A 171 3.77 -18.23 8.13
C LEU A 171 3.86 -18.73 6.68
N GLY A 172 4.29 -19.98 6.51
CA GLY A 172 4.36 -20.65 5.21
C GLY A 172 3.00 -20.72 4.53
N LEU A 173 1.94 -21.06 5.27
CA LEU A 173 0.56 -21.09 4.76
C LEU A 173 0.05 -19.69 4.39
N GLY A 174 0.31 -18.68 5.21
CA GLY A 174 -0.10 -17.29 4.92
C GLY A 174 0.59 -16.72 3.68
N LEU A 175 1.92 -16.88 3.58
CA LEU A 175 2.68 -16.48 2.40
C LEU A 175 2.29 -17.30 1.17
N GLY A 176 2.04 -18.60 1.35
CA GLY A 176 1.62 -19.53 0.31
C GLY A 176 0.26 -19.16 -0.25
N GLY A 177 -0.72 -18.84 0.60
CA GLY A 177 -2.04 -18.37 0.19
C GLY A 177 -1.97 -17.09 -0.66
N GLN A 178 -1.16 -16.11 -0.23
CA GLN A 178 -0.92 -14.89 -1.01
C GLN A 178 -0.24 -15.20 -2.35
N ALA A 179 0.82 -16.01 -2.33
CA ALA A 179 1.56 -16.39 -3.52
C ALA A 179 0.71 -17.19 -4.52
N LEU A 180 -0.16 -18.08 -4.05
CA LEU A 180 -1.11 -18.84 -4.86
C LEU A 180 -2.07 -17.89 -5.60
N VAL A 181 -2.62 -16.88 -4.91
CA VAL A 181 -3.45 -15.85 -5.56
C VAL A 181 -2.62 -15.03 -6.55
N GLY A 182 -1.37 -14.71 -6.23
CA GLY A 182 -0.44 -14.05 -7.16
C GLY A 182 -0.18 -14.86 -8.43
N VAL A 183 0.11 -16.15 -8.31
CA VAL A 183 0.29 -17.08 -9.44
C VAL A 183 -0.99 -17.23 -10.24
N TRP A 184 -2.13 -17.40 -9.56
CA TRP A 184 -3.43 -17.50 -10.21
C TRP A 184 -3.76 -16.24 -11.00
N THR A 185 -3.49 -15.07 -10.41
CA THR A 185 -3.62 -13.76 -11.06
C THR A 185 -2.75 -13.67 -12.31
N MET A 186 -1.46 -14.01 -12.19
CA MET A 186 -0.53 -13.99 -13.32
C MET A 186 -0.97 -14.92 -14.44
N ARG A 187 -1.45 -16.12 -14.11
CA ARG A 187 -1.87 -17.10 -15.12
C ARG A 187 -3.18 -16.67 -15.80
N TYR A 188 -4.17 -16.26 -15.02
CA TYR A 188 -5.51 -15.93 -15.51
C TYR A 188 -5.55 -14.59 -16.25
N TYR A 189 -4.86 -13.56 -15.76
CA TYR A 189 -4.87 -12.21 -16.34
C TYR A 189 -3.60 -11.83 -17.11
N SER A 190 -2.69 -12.78 -17.41
CA SER A 190 -1.42 -12.50 -18.10
C SER A 190 -1.55 -11.62 -19.35
N LYS A 191 -2.57 -11.88 -20.18
CA LYS A 191 -2.86 -11.12 -21.42
C LYS A 191 -3.82 -9.96 -21.21
N ALA A 192 -4.44 -9.89 -20.04
CA ALA A 192 -5.49 -8.91 -19.74
C ALA A 192 -4.95 -7.71 -18.94
N ILE A 193 -3.71 -7.79 -18.46
CA ILE A 193 -2.97 -6.68 -17.86
C ILE A 193 -2.28 -5.93 -19.01
N LEU A 194 -2.81 -4.77 -19.35
CA LEU A 194 -2.30 -3.96 -20.47
C LEU A 194 -1.01 -3.22 -20.11
N SER A 195 -0.85 -2.82 -18.85
CA SER A 195 0.40 -2.21 -18.38
C SER A 195 0.68 -2.52 -16.92
N TRP A 196 1.97 -2.64 -16.62
CA TRP A 196 2.53 -2.78 -15.28
C TRP A 196 3.04 -1.46 -14.71
N SER A 197 2.78 -0.33 -15.36
CA SER A 197 3.10 0.99 -14.82
C SER A 197 2.12 1.38 -13.72
N SER A 198 2.60 2.04 -12.67
CA SER A 198 1.75 2.67 -11.66
C SER A 198 1.40 4.13 -11.99
N ASN A 199 1.85 4.65 -13.13
CA ASN A 199 1.66 6.05 -13.50
C ASN A 199 0.21 6.30 -13.99
N PRO A 200 -0.51 7.30 -13.44
CA PRO A 200 -1.88 7.59 -13.85
C PRO A 200 -1.98 8.06 -15.31
N LEU A 201 -0.97 8.76 -15.84
CA LEU A 201 -0.94 9.18 -17.25
C LEU A 201 -0.89 7.97 -18.18
N ASN A 202 -0.05 6.99 -17.85
CA ASN A 202 0.06 5.78 -18.65
C ASN A 202 -1.23 4.96 -18.62
N THR A 203 -1.84 4.81 -17.44
CA THR A 203 -3.12 4.11 -17.29
C THR A 203 -4.22 4.81 -18.11
N THR A 204 -4.26 6.14 -18.07
CA THR A 204 -5.22 6.95 -18.83
C THR A 204 -4.99 6.80 -20.33
N LEU A 205 -3.74 6.88 -20.79
CA LEU A 205 -3.36 6.70 -22.19
C LEU A 205 -3.83 5.34 -22.71
N VAL A 206 -3.55 4.26 -21.97
CA VAL A 206 -4.03 2.92 -22.33
C VAL A 206 -5.55 2.88 -22.48
N CYS A 207 -6.29 3.50 -21.55
CA CYS A 207 -7.75 3.52 -21.60
C CYS A 207 -8.27 4.30 -22.82
N LEU A 208 -7.61 5.41 -23.20
CA LEU A 208 -7.93 6.18 -24.40
C LEU A 208 -7.64 5.37 -25.67
N THR A 209 -6.45 4.77 -25.78
CA THR A 209 -6.04 4.01 -26.98
C THR A 209 -6.94 2.79 -27.23
N ASN A 210 -7.52 2.20 -26.18
CA ASN A 210 -8.43 1.07 -26.27
C ASN A 210 -9.92 1.50 -26.34
N GLY A 211 -10.22 2.80 -26.39
CA GLY A 211 -11.60 3.31 -26.48
C GLY A 211 -12.46 3.02 -25.26
N ILE A 212 -11.85 2.80 -24.09
CA ILE A 212 -12.57 2.54 -22.83
C ILE A 212 -13.09 3.84 -22.22
N ILE A 213 -12.30 4.90 -22.36
CA ILE A 213 -12.69 6.25 -21.97
C ILE A 213 -12.56 7.16 -23.18
N HIS A 214 -13.38 8.19 -23.21
CA HIS A 214 -13.31 9.23 -24.25
C HIS A 214 -13.01 10.57 -23.58
N ARG A 215 -12.15 11.36 -24.22
CA ARG A 215 -11.92 12.74 -23.81
C ARG A 215 -13.23 13.52 -24.01
N GLN A 216 -13.66 14.23 -22.97
CA GLN A 216 -14.74 15.20 -23.09
C GLN A 216 -14.14 16.52 -23.59
N PRO A 217 -14.58 17.03 -24.76
CA PRO A 217 -14.14 18.32 -25.27
C PRO A 217 -14.55 19.46 -24.33
N ASP A 218 -14.02 20.66 -24.56
CA ASP A 218 -14.34 21.90 -23.84
C ASP A 218 -14.02 21.96 -22.35
N ARG A 219 -13.44 20.91 -21.78
CA ARG A 219 -13.04 20.89 -20.39
C ARG A 219 -11.57 21.26 -20.21
N CYS A 220 -11.28 22.52 -19.91
CA CYS A 220 -9.97 22.93 -19.39
C CYS A 220 -10.09 23.46 -17.95
N LEU A 221 -8.96 23.52 -17.24
CA LEU A 221 -8.83 24.05 -15.88
C LEU A 221 -9.75 23.45 -14.79
N ARG A 222 -10.43 22.34 -15.08
CA ARG A 222 -11.43 21.75 -14.20
C ARG A 222 -10.89 20.50 -13.51
N GLY A 223 -10.71 20.61 -12.20
CA GLY A 223 -10.24 19.52 -11.34
C GLY A 223 -11.28 18.42 -11.18
N VAL A 224 -10.92 17.39 -10.40
CA VAL A 224 -11.79 16.23 -10.10
C VAL A 224 -13.10 16.59 -9.37
N ASP A 225 -13.18 17.75 -8.73
CA ASP A 225 -14.35 18.20 -7.98
C ASP A 225 -15.39 18.94 -8.82
N SER A 226 -15.05 19.27 -10.06
CA SER A 226 -15.95 19.98 -10.97
C SER A 226 -16.93 18.99 -11.61
N PRO A 227 -18.24 19.31 -11.69
CA PRO A 227 -19.21 18.51 -12.43
C PRO A 227 -18.76 18.27 -13.87
N LEU A 228 -18.97 17.06 -14.39
CA LEU A 228 -18.56 16.68 -15.75
C LEU A 228 -19.23 17.54 -16.83
N ASP A 229 -20.48 17.97 -16.61
CA ASP A 229 -21.27 18.70 -17.61
C ASP A 229 -21.00 20.21 -17.65
N SER A 230 -20.05 20.69 -16.86
CA SER A 230 -19.82 22.12 -16.72
C SER A 230 -18.70 22.56 -17.68
N ASN A 231 -19.07 23.35 -18.69
CA ASN A 231 -18.18 23.83 -19.76
C ASN A 231 -17.93 25.35 -19.74
N ALA A 232 -18.42 26.04 -18.72
CA ALA A 232 -18.24 27.49 -18.59
C ALA A 232 -16.75 27.87 -18.46
N PRO A 233 -16.32 29.02 -19.01
CA PRO A 233 -14.97 29.53 -18.81
C PRO A 233 -14.63 29.73 -17.32
N VAL A 234 -13.41 29.41 -16.92
CA VAL A 234 -12.97 29.48 -15.52
C VAL A 234 -11.63 30.22 -15.42
N THR A 235 -11.45 31.01 -14.37
CA THR A 235 -10.14 31.60 -14.02
C THR A 235 -9.26 30.58 -13.29
N PRO A 236 -7.93 30.56 -13.52
CA PRO A 236 -7.05 29.67 -12.79
C PRO A 236 -7.11 29.90 -11.27
N GLN A 237 -6.94 28.83 -10.49
CA GLN A 237 -6.95 28.90 -9.03
C GLN A 237 -5.54 28.77 -8.46
N ALA A 238 -5.16 29.65 -7.53
CA ALA A 238 -3.83 29.60 -6.90
C ALA A 238 -3.64 28.33 -6.02
N ARG A 239 -4.75 27.75 -5.55
CA ARG A 239 -4.78 26.51 -4.77
C ARG A 239 -5.93 25.66 -5.27
N GLN A 240 -5.64 24.39 -5.48
CA GLN A 240 -6.63 23.43 -5.92
C GLN A 240 -7.29 22.73 -4.74
N VAL A 241 -8.40 22.05 -5.01
CA VAL A 241 -9.10 21.26 -4.00
C VAL A 241 -8.26 20.12 -3.45
N ARG A 242 -8.52 19.80 -2.18
CA ARG A 242 -8.01 18.61 -1.53
C ARG A 242 -8.55 17.35 -2.21
N ALA A 243 -7.87 16.23 -1.98
CA ALA A 243 -8.44 14.93 -2.28
C ALA A 243 -9.78 14.82 -1.54
N LYS A 244 -10.90 14.98 -2.25
CA LYS A 244 -12.26 14.84 -1.72
C LYS A 244 -12.64 13.37 -1.50
N ALA A 245 -11.76 12.43 -1.83
CA ALA A 245 -12.03 11.02 -1.66
C ALA A 245 -12.42 10.79 -0.18
N GLN A 246 -13.67 10.38 0.03
CA GLN A 246 -14.23 10.02 1.32
C GLN A 246 -13.31 9.05 2.08
N SER A 247 -12.54 8.25 1.33
CA SER A 247 -11.47 7.39 1.82
C SER A 247 -10.32 8.12 2.52
N PHE A 248 -9.92 9.33 2.12
CA PHE A 248 -8.77 10.02 2.73
C PHE A 248 -9.05 10.48 4.16
N SER A 249 -10.23 11.06 4.40
CA SER A 249 -10.65 11.49 5.73
C SER A 249 -10.95 10.29 6.63
N PHE A 250 -11.63 9.27 6.09
CA PHE A 250 -11.88 8.02 6.80
C PHE A 250 -10.58 7.33 7.22
N SER A 251 -9.60 7.19 6.31
CA SER A 251 -8.29 6.59 6.61
C SER A 251 -7.57 7.32 7.74
N LEU A 252 -7.54 8.66 7.73
CA LEU A 252 -6.91 9.45 8.79
C LEU A 252 -7.59 9.26 10.14
N VAL A 253 -8.92 9.37 10.17
CA VAL A 253 -9.69 9.21 11.40
C VAL A 253 -9.49 7.79 11.95
N PHE A 254 -9.55 6.77 11.09
CA PHE A 254 -9.32 5.39 11.48
C PHE A 254 -7.92 5.19 12.06
N MET A 255 -6.88 5.70 11.39
CA MET A 255 -5.51 5.62 11.91
C MET A 255 -5.40 6.31 13.28
N PHE A 256 -5.91 7.53 13.42
CA PHE A 256 -5.88 8.25 14.69
C PHE A 256 -6.54 7.46 15.82
N ILE A 257 -7.74 6.92 15.57
CA ILE A 257 -8.47 6.10 16.54
C ILE A 257 -7.65 4.88 16.95
N VAL A 258 -7.05 4.16 15.99
CA VAL A 258 -6.21 2.98 16.28
C VAL A 258 -5.00 3.35 17.16
N GLY A 259 -4.31 4.46 16.85
CA GLY A 259 -3.19 4.95 17.66
C GLY A 259 -3.60 5.31 19.09
N ILE A 260 -4.72 6.02 19.25
CA ILE A 260 -5.27 6.37 20.57
C ILE A 260 -5.69 5.13 21.35
N ILE A 261 -6.30 4.14 20.69
CA ILE A 261 -6.66 2.86 21.33
C ILE A 261 -5.42 2.18 21.89
N TYR A 262 -4.32 2.10 21.14
CA TYR A 262 -3.07 1.52 21.66
C TYR A 262 -2.54 2.31 22.87
N LEU A 263 -2.55 3.65 22.83
CA LEU A 263 -2.13 4.46 23.98
C LEU A 263 -3.00 4.22 25.22
N ILE A 264 -4.32 4.15 25.07
CA ILE A 264 -5.23 3.88 26.19
C ILE A 264 -4.98 2.48 26.76
N ILE A 265 -4.82 1.47 25.91
CA ILE A 265 -4.52 0.10 26.34
C ILE A 265 -3.19 0.08 27.10
N GLY A 266 -2.12 0.65 26.53
CA GLY A 266 -0.80 0.66 27.16
C GLY A 266 -0.80 1.42 28.50
N ALA A 267 -1.50 2.55 28.60
CA ALA A 267 -1.62 3.31 29.84
C ALA A 267 -2.39 2.54 30.92
N LYS A 268 -3.45 1.80 30.55
CA LYS A 268 -4.16 0.93 31.49
C LYS A 268 -3.26 -0.17 32.04
N PHE A 269 -2.50 -0.83 31.17
CA PHE A 269 -1.55 -1.86 31.57
C PHE A 269 -0.35 -1.35 32.38
N LEU A 270 -0.15 -0.03 32.48
CA LEU A 270 0.87 0.59 33.34
C LEU A 270 0.33 1.11 34.68
N GLY A 271 -0.96 1.41 34.74
CA GLY A 271 -1.62 1.99 35.91
C GLY A 271 -2.23 0.96 36.86
N ASP A 272 -2.33 -0.31 36.46
CA ASP A 272 -2.60 -1.41 37.39
C ASP A 272 -1.32 -1.67 38.18
N ASP A 273 -1.30 -1.32 39.47
CA ASP A 273 -0.17 -1.44 40.42
C ASP A 273 0.44 -2.87 40.55
N SER A 274 -0.06 -3.84 39.79
CA SER A 274 0.54 -5.17 39.60
C SER A 274 1.58 -5.23 38.47
N SER A 275 1.78 -4.15 37.69
CA SER A 275 2.66 -4.12 36.52
C SER A 275 3.97 -3.36 36.76
N ASN A 276 4.81 -3.84 37.68
CA ASN A 276 6.23 -3.46 37.61
C ASN A 276 6.79 -4.03 36.31
N GLY A 277 7.36 -3.13 35.51
CA GLY A 277 7.69 -3.38 34.12
C GLY A 277 8.77 -4.44 33.92
N PHE A 278 9.05 -4.69 32.65
CA PHE A 278 10.11 -5.49 32.00
C PHE A 278 11.47 -5.72 32.73
N LEU A 279 11.75 -5.06 33.85
CA LEU A 279 12.90 -5.32 34.73
C LEU A 279 12.58 -6.19 35.97
N ASP A 280 11.31 -6.33 36.38
CA ASP A 280 10.89 -7.25 37.44
C ASP A 280 10.08 -8.39 36.82
N ASP A 281 10.74 -9.54 36.75
CA ASP A 281 10.26 -10.90 36.46
C ASP A 281 9.10 -11.09 35.44
N PRO A 282 9.39 -11.43 34.17
CA PRO A 282 8.38 -11.80 33.18
C PRO A 282 7.62 -13.10 33.51
N ALA A 283 7.94 -13.78 34.63
CA ALA A 283 7.26 -15.00 35.07
C ALA A 283 5.85 -14.78 35.66
N GLU A 284 5.49 -13.59 36.14
CA GLU A 284 4.25 -13.44 36.94
C GLU A 284 3.00 -12.92 36.20
N GLN A 285 3.08 -12.46 34.95
CA GLN A 285 1.96 -11.74 34.30
C GLN A 285 1.32 -12.44 33.09
N GLY A 286 1.68 -13.69 32.81
CA GLY A 286 1.06 -14.46 31.73
C GLY A 286 -0.26 -15.13 32.15
N ILE A 287 -1.25 -15.13 31.26
CA ILE A 287 -2.37 -16.08 31.35
C ILE A 287 -1.81 -17.43 30.88
N GLY A 288 -1.21 -18.19 31.78
CA GLY A 288 -0.49 -19.42 31.43
C GLY A 288 -0.35 -20.41 32.59
N SER A 289 -0.31 -21.69 32.24
CA SER A 289 0.10 -22.78 33.12
C SER A 289 1.62 -22.83 33.22
N SER A 290 2.20 -23.17 34.37
CA SER A 290 3.66 -23.42 34.52
C SER A 290 4.20 -24.64 33.74
N THR A 291 3.42 -25.16 32.79
CA THR A 291 3.75 -26.29 31.93
C THR A 291 4.01 -25.82 30.50
N PRO A 292 5.00 -26.39 29.80
CA PRO A 292 5.23 -26.12 28.38
C PRO A 292 3.95 -26.17 27.55
N LEU A 293 3.72 -25.14 26.74
CA LEU A 293 2.54 -25.10 25.87
C LEU A 293 2.63 -26.17 24.78
N ASP A 294 1.54 -26.90 24.59
CA ASP A 294 1.37 -27.75 23.42
C ASP A 294 1.12 -26.89 22.15
N GLY A 295 1.31 -27.51 20.98
CA GLY A 295 1.13 -26.82 19.70
C GLY A 295 -0.29 -26.26 19.50
N ALA A 296 -1.31 -26.91 20.09
CA ALA A 296 -2.70 -26.45 20.03
C ALA A 296 -2.91 -25.17 20.83
N SER A 297 -2.33 -25.05 22.01
CA SER A 297 -2.40 -23.83 22.83
C SER A 297 -1.63 -22.68 22.21
N ILE A 298 -0.45 -22.94 21.64
CA ILE A 298 0.31 -21.95 20.87
C ILE A 298 -0.55 -21.41 19.72
N PHE A 299 -1.20 -22.29 18.94
CA PHE A 299 -2.06 -21.86 17.84
C PHE A 299 -3.25 -21.00 18.31
N LYS A 300 -3.88 -21.34 19.44
CA LYS A 300 -4.97 -20.54 20.03
C LYS A 300 -4.51 -19.14 20.40
N TYR A 301 -3.35 -19.01 21.06
CA TYR A 301 -2.81 -17.69 21.41
C TYR A 301 -2.38 -16.90 20.19
N MET A 302 -1.82 -17.55 19.17
CA MET A 302 -1.55 -16.90 17.89
C MET A 302 -2.83 -16.33 17.26
N LEU A 303 -3.96 -17.05 17.29
CA LEU A 303 -5.23 -16.52 16.78
C LEU A 303 -5.66 -15.23 17.53
N LEU A 304 -5.42 -15.16 18.84
CA LEU A 304 -5.65 -13.94 19.62
C LEU A 304 -4.73 -12.79 19.18
N VAL A 305 -3.44 -13.07 18.95
CA VAL A 305 -2.49 -12.11 18.37
C VAL A 305 -3.00 -11.59 17.02
N ALA A 306 -3.50 -12.47 16.15
CA ALA A 306 -4.09 -12.07 14.87
C ALA A 306 -5.27 -11.12 15.04
N CYS A 307 -6.18 -11.38 15.98
CA CYS A 307 -7.31 -10.48 16.27
C CYS A 307 -6.83 -9.07 16.67
N CYS A 308 -5.83 -8.99 17.55
CA CYS A 308 -5.21 -7.72 17.97
C CYS A 308 -4.47 -6.99 16.83
N GLN A 309 -4.06 -7.72 15.79
CA GLN A 309 -3.27 -7.21 14.67
C GLN A 309 -4.12 -6.69 13.50
N ILE A 310 -5.40 -7.05 13.44
CA ILE A 310 -6.33 -6.61 12.38
C ILE A 310 -6.38 -5.07 12.28
N PRO A 311 -6.59 -4.30 13.38
CA PRO A 311 -6.70 -2.84 13.29
C PRO A 311 -5.42 -2.20 12.74
N LEU A 312 -4.25 -2.64 13.23
CA LEU A 312 -2.95 -2.19 12.75
C LEU A 312 -2.82 -2.46 11.24
N THR A 313 -3.07 -3.68 10.81
CA THR A 313 -2.93 -4.10 9.41
C THR A 313 -3.85 -3.29 8.49
N ILE A 314 -5.14 -3.18 8.82
CA ILE A 314 -6.10 -2.43 7.99
C ILE A 314 -5.68 -0.96 7.90
N SER A 315 -5.26 -0.36 9.01
CA SER A 315 -4.92 1.05 9.06
C SER A 315 -3.69 1.41 8.19
N LEU A 316 -2.69 0.52 8.14
CA LEU A 316 -1.51 0.69 7.29
C LEU A 316 -1.83 0.52 5.80
N HIS A 317 -2.80 -0.32 5.45
CA HIS A 317 -3.29 -0.42 4.07
C HIS A 317 -4.15 0.79 3.66
N CYS A 318 -4.89 1.38 4.61
CA CYS A 318 -5.58 2.65 4.40
C CYS A 318 -4.58 3.80 4.11
N ALA A 319 -3.46 3.84 4.84
CA ALA A 319 -2.38 4.80 4.62
C ALA A 319 -1.75 4.64 3.21
N GLU A 320 -1.60 3.40 2.74
CA GLU A 320 -1.03 3.09 1.42
C GLU A 320 -1.78 3.76 0.27
N ILE A 321 -3.11 3.82 0.33
CA ILE A 321 -3.90 4.54 -0.69
C ILE A 321 -3.57 6.02 -0.70
N MET A 322 -3.44 6.62 0.48
CA MET A 322 -3.15 8.05 0.60
C MET A 322 -1.80 8.37 -0.04
N VAL A 323 -0.80 7.51 0.19
CA VAL A 323 0.51 7.61 -0.47
C VAL A 323 0.36 7.50 -1.99
N ASN A 324 -0.38 6.50 -2.46
CA ASN A 324 -0.56 6.26 -3.88
C ASN A 324 -1.29 7.42 -4.58
N GLN A 325 -2.36 7.97 -4.00
CA GLN A 325 -3.05 9.15 -4.53
C GLN A 325 -2.16 10.40 -4.54
N LYS A 326 -1.34 10.59 -3.49
CA LYS A 326 -0.37 11.70 -3.43
C LYS A 326 0.71 11.56 -4.50
N ARG A 327 1.19 10.34 -4.74
CA ARG A 327 2.14 10.04 -5.81
C ARG A 327 1.53 10.27 -7.19
N ASP A 328 0.27 9.87 -7.38
CA ASP A 328 -0.46 10.07 -8.64
C ASP A 328 -0.63 11.57 -8.94
N GLU A 329 -1.03 12.37 -7.94
CA GLU A 329 -1.10 13.83 -8.08
C GLU A 329 0.29 14.43 -8.32
N ALA A 330 1.33 13.99 -7.61
CA ALA A 330 2.69 14.48 -7.83
C ALA A 330 3.19 14.20 -9.25
N SER A 331 2.88 13.02 -9.81
CA SER A 331 3.20 12.67 -11.19
C SER A 331 2.53 13.61 -12.20
N TRP A 332 1.27 13.99 -11.95
CA TRP A 332 0.57 14.96 -12.76
C TRP A 332 1.17 16.37 -12.64
N ARG A 333 1.52 16.78 -11.41
CA ARG A 333 2.11 18.10 -11.12
C ARG A 333 3.47 18.33 -11.75
N SER A 334 4.22 17.26 -12.01
CA SER A 334 5.48 17.37 -12.73
C SER A 334 5.30 17.96 -14.14
N ALA A 335 4.10 17.96 -14.72
CA ALA A 335 3.86 18.59 -16.03
C ALA A 335 4.13 20.10 -16.04
N THR A 336 4.00 20.81 -14.92
CA THR A 336 4.36 22.25 -14.85
C THR A 336 5.85 22.49 -14.61
N SER A 337 6.62 21.43 -14.34
CA SER A 337 8.06 21.55 -14.11
C SER A 337 8.81 21.83 -15.41
N THR A 338 10.07 22.29 -15.30
CA THR A 338 10.95 22.49 -16.46
C THR A 338 11.20 21.18 -17.22
N SER A 339 11.27 20.05 -16.52
CA SER A 339 11.45 18.72 -17.11
C SER A 339 10.16 18.11 -17.68
N GLY A 340 9.00 18.70 -17.42
CA GLY A 340 7.70 18.11 -17.74
C GLY A 340 7.45 16.81 -16.98
N THR A 341 6.47 16.03 -17.43
CA THR A 341 6.16 14.70 -16.89
C THR A 341 6.12 13.65 -17.99
N SER A 342 6.60 12.44 -17.69
CA SER A 342 6.61 11.33 -18.62
C SER A 342 5.78 10.17 -18.08
N PHE A 343 5.04 9.50 -18.95
CA PHE A 343 4.29 8.29 -18.61
C PHE A 343 5.17 7.02 -18.60
N LYS A 344 6.42 7.09 -19.08
CA LYS A 344 7.36 5.96 -19.18
C LYS A 344 8.08 5.60 -17.85
N SER A 345 7.69 6.20 -16.73
CA SER A 345 8.30 5.91 -15.42
C SER A 345 8.04 4.47 -14.97
N SER A 346 9.09 3.74 -14.57
CA SER A 346 8.91 2.42 -13.96
C SER A 346 8.31 2.53 -12.55
N ALA A 347 7.39 1.62 -12.20
CA ALA A 347 6.70 1.67 -10.91
C ALA A 347 7.67 1.53 -9.70
N VAL A 348 8.68 0.68 -9.83
CA VAL A 348 9.70 0.47 -8.79
C VAL A 348 10.52 1.74 -8.57
N GLN A 349 10.97 2.39 -9.64
CA GLN A 349 11.72 3.64 -9.53
C GLN A 349 10.86 4.76 -8.95
N ALA A 350 9.57 4.82 -9.32
CA ALA A 350 8.63 5.79 -8.76
C ALA A 350 8.41 5.56 -7.25
N ALA A 351 8.34 4.30 -6.80
CA ALA A 351 8.24 3.97 -5.38
C ALA A 351 9.50 4.36 -4.60
N LEU A 352 10.69 4.01 -5.11
CA LEU A 352 11.97 4.31 -4.45
C LEU A 352 12.27 5.81 -4.38
N LYS A 353 11.82 6.59 -5.37
CA LYS A 353 11.98 8.05 -5.39
C LYS A 353 10.96 8.79 -4.53
N SER A 354 9.90 8.13 -4.07
CA SER A 354 8.85 8.74 -3.25
C SER A 354 9.19 8.62 -1.77
N PRO A 355 9.55 9.73 -1.08
CA PRO A 355 9.91 9.68 0.34
C PRO A 355 8.78 9.13 1.20
N LEU A 356 7.53 9.47 0.86
CA LEU A 356 6.35 9.01 1.59
C LEU A 356 6.10 7.50 1.40
N THR A 357 6.42 6.94 0.23
CA THR A 357 6.32 5.50 -0.02
C THR A 357 7.39 4.74 0.77
N MET A 358 8.63 5.22 0.74
CA MET A 358 9.71 4.61 1.53
C MET A 358 9.45 4.72 3.03
N TYR A 359 8.96 5.89 3.48
CA TYR A 359 8.56 6.11 4.87
C TYR A 359 7.50 5.11 5.31
N LEU A 360 6.40 4.96 4.55
CA LEU A 360 5.36 3.99 4.89
C LEU A 360 5.87 2.55 4.89
N PHE A 361 6.72 2.17 3.92
CA PHE A 361 7.28 0.81 3.84
C PHE A 361 8.07 0.44 5.09
N PHE A 362 9.02 1.29 5.50
CA PHE A 362 9.83 1.02 6.69
C PHE A 362 9.00 1.08 7.98
N PHE A 363 8.06 2.02 8.09
CA PHE A 363 7.18 2.10 9.25
C PHE A 363 6.20 0.92 9.33
N LYS A 364 5.72 0.39 8.20
CA LYS A 364 4.87 -0.81 8.19
C LYS A 364 5.65 -1.99 8.79
N ALA A 365 6.89 -2.20 8.38
CA ALA A 365 7.75 -3.24 8.97
C ALA A 365 8.03 -2.98 10.45
N ALA A 366 8.41 -1.75 10.82
CA ALA A 366 8.74 -1.39 12.20
C ALA A 366 7.54 -1.52 13.16
N LEU A 367 6.34 -1.09 12.75
CA LEU A 367 5.14 -1.18 13.59
C LEU A 367 4.67 -2.62 13.76
N HIS A 368 4.76 -3.46 12.73
CA HIS A 368 4.46 -4.89 12.88
C HIS A 368 5.47 -5.61 13.77
N TRP A 369 6.74 -5.21 13.72
CA TRP A 369 7.76 -5.70 14.64
C TRP A 369 7.49 -5.24 16.07
N LEU A 370 7.26 -3.94 16.32
CA LEU A 370 6.90 -3.41 17.64
C LEU A 370 5.63 -4.06 18.19
N PHE A 371 4.64 -4.32 17.36
CA PHE A 371 3.45 -5.06 17.75
C PHE A 371 3.79 -6.49 18.21
N GLY A 372 4.71 -7.16 17.53
CA GLY A 372 5.22 -8.46 17.95
C GLY A 372 6.08 -8.42 19.22
N GLN A 373 6.57 -7.25 19.64
CA GLN A 373 7.15 -7.07 20.98
C GLN A 373 6.07 -6.83 22.03
N ALA A 374 5.04 -6.06 21.68
CA ALA A 374 3.96 -5.67 22.56
C ALA A 374 2.98 -6.80 22.90
N VAL A 375 2.72 -7.69 21.95
CA VAL A 375 1.78 -8.80 22.08
C VAL A 375 2.47 -10.08 21.65
N GLN A 376 2.75 -10.96 22.61
CA GLN A 376 3.60 -12.13 22.41
C GLN A 376 2.94 -13.41 22.89
N VAL A 377 3.26 -14.48 22.18
CA VAL A 377 3.13 -15.84 22.73
C VAL A 377 4.44 -16.15 23.45
N GLN A 378 4.37 -16.58 24.70
CA GLN A 378 5.51 -16.99 25.49
C GLN A 378 5.43 -18.50 25.72
N TYR A 379 6.56 -19.21 25.65
CA TYR A 379 6.56 -20.67 25.69
C TYR A 379 6.03 -21.26 27.01
N LEU A 380 6.35 -20.61 28.13
CA LEU A 380 5.91 -21.03 29.47
C LEU A 380 4.65 -20.29 29.93
N ASN A 381 4.51 -19.01 29.58
CA ASN A 381 3.51 -18.13 30.19
C ASN A 381 2.27 -17.90 29.32
N GLY A 382 2.13 -18.61 28.20
CA GLY A 382 0.93 -18.49 27.36
C GLY A 382 0.95 -17.21 26.52
N PHE A 383 0.05 -16.31 26.85
CA PHE A 383 -0.14 -15.05 26.14
C PHE A 383 0.26 -13.88 27.04
N GLY A 384 1.20 -13.07 26.56
CA GLY A 384 1.70 -11.89 27.25
C GLY A 384 1.38 -10.63 26.47
N ILE A 385 0.95 -9.61 27.21
CA ILE A 385 0.83 -8.24 26.74
C ILE A 385 1.75 -7.39 27.60
N SER A 386 2.60 -6.58 26.98
CA SER A 386 3.39 -5.62 27.73
C SER A 386 2.92 -4.19 27.49
N GLY A 387 2.52 -3.52 28.57
CA GLY A 387 1.98 -2.16 28.53
C GLY A 387 2.96 -1.13 28.00
N VAL A 388 4.25 -1.26 28.35
CA VAL A 388 5.32 -0.34 27.91
C VAL A 388 5.47 -0.37 26.39
N GLU A 389 5.60 -1.54 25.78
CA GLU A 389 5.78 -1.64 24.33
C GLU A 389 4.48 -1.43 23.55
N ILE A 390 3.30 -1.64 24.16
CA ILE A 390 2.05 -1.08 23.60
C ILE A 390 2.10 0.44 23.57
N LEU A 391 2.58 1.12 24.62
CA LEU A 391 2.75 2.58 24.58
C LEU A 391 3.77 3.00 23.53
N VAL A 392 4.90 2.31 23.42
CA VAL A 392 5.91 2.60 22.38
C VAL A 392 5.29 2.41 20.99
N LEU A 393 4.53 1.34 20.77
CA LEU A 393 3.78 1.11 19.53
C LEU A 393 2.80 2.25 19.26
N GLY A 394 1.99 2.66 20.24
CA GLY A 394 1.04 3.76 20.10
C GLY A 394 1.73 5.09 19.75
N ASN A 395 2.85 5.40 20.41
CA ASN A 395 3.65 6.58 20.10
C ASN A 395 4.28 6.52 18.71
N ALA A 396 4.91 5.39 18.33
CA ALA A 396 5.47 5.18 17.00
C ALA A 396 4.39 5.27 15.91
N TYR A 397 3.19 4.80 16.22
CA TYR A 397 2.03 4.90 15.35
C TYR A 397 1.58 6.35 15.16
N LEU A 398 1.55 7.16 16.22
CA LEU A 398 1.28 8.60 16.09
C LEU A 398 2.38 9.34 15.32
N VAL A 399 3.65 8.94 15.48
CA VAL A 399 4.76 9.46 14.65
C VAL A 399 4.48 9.19 13.16
N LEU A 400 4.07 7.97 12.80
CA LEU A 400 3.64 7.64 11.44
C LEU A 400 2.49 8.53 10.98
N PHE A 401 1.51 8.80 11.85
CA PHE A 401 0.31 9.56 11.54
C PHE A 401 0.62 11.03 11.15
N PHE A 402 1.63 11.68 11.73
CA PHE A 402 1.91 13.10 11.48
C PHE A 402 2.19 13.47 10.01
N PRO A 403 3.10 12.79 9.29
CA PRO A 403 3.29 13.03 7.85
C PRO A 403 2.02 12.86 7.02
N PHE A 404 1.12 11.94 7.42
CA PHE A 404 -0.15 11.73 6.73
C PHE A 404 -1.15 12.85 6.97
N ILE A 405 -1.24 13.40 8.19
CA ILE A 405 -2.03 14.61 8.46
C ILE A 405 -1.52 15.78 7.63
N PHE A 406 -0.20 15.97 7.61
CA PHE A 406 0.42 17.04 6.86
C PHE A 406 0.13 16.88 5.36
N ALA A 407 0.38 15.68 4.82
CA ALA A 407 0.03 15.34 3.45
C ALA A 407 -1.46 15.59 3.18
N ALA A 408 -2.38 15.25 4.08
CA ALA A 408 -3.82 15.50 3.95
C ALA A 408 -4.17 16.97 3.78
N ARG A 409 -3.52 17.83 4.58
CA ARG A 409 -3.80 19.26 4.64
C ARG A 409 -3.14 20.03 3.51
N MET A 410 -2.15 19.44 2.85
CA MET A 410 -1.50 20.03 1.70
C MET A 410 -2.43 20.03 0.48
N ASN A 411 -2.98 21.22 0.19
CA ASN A 411 -3.60 21.51 -1.09
C ASN A 411 -2.52 21.56 -2.18
N PRO A 412 -2.78 20.99 -3.38
CA PRO A 412 -1.91 21.21 -4.51
C PRO A 412 -1.84 22.71 -4.80
N LYS A 413 -0.62 23.22 -4.92
CA LYS A 413 -0.35 24.62 -5.22
C LYS A 413 -0.32 24.83 -6.73
N GLY A 414 -0.73 26.02 -7.16
CA GLY A 414 -0.62 26.46 -8.54
C GLY A 414 -1.87 26.20 -9.38
N PRO A 415 -1.88 26.77 -10.60
CA PRO A 415 -3.06 26.87 -11.45
C PRO A 415 -3.44 25.58 -12.17
N GLN A 416 -2.54 24.59 -12.24
CA GLN A 416 -2.84 23.29 -12.84
C GLN A 416 -3.96 22.59 -12.04
N PRO A 417 -4.97 21.98 -12.68
CA PRO A 417 -6.08 21.35 -11.95
C PRO A 417 -5.67 20.09 -11.21
N ALA A 418 -6.29 19.81 -10.06
CA ALA A 418 -6.01 18.57 -9.31
C ALA A 418 -6.74 17.36 -9.91
N THR A 419 -6.02 16.24 -10.05
CA THR A 419 -6.56 14.99 -10.60
C THR A 419 -6.64 13.89 -9.55
N TRP A 420 -5.68 13.83 -8.62
CA TRP A 420 -5.55 12.77 -7.62
C TRP A 420 -5.55 11.35 -8.22
N GLY A 421 -5.13 11.24 -9.48
CA GLY A 421 -5.19 9.98 -10.24
C GLY A 421 -6.57 9.63 -10.81
N HIS A 422 -7.55 10.55 -10.81
CA HIS A 422 -8.85 10.34 -11.47
C HIS A 422 -8.67 10.30 -13.00
N ILE A 423 -8.96 9.15 -13.60
CA ILE A 423 -8.57 8.80 -14.96
C ILE A 423 -9.30 9.68 -15.98
N GLN A 424 -10.61 9.86 -15.82
CA GLN A 424 -11.38 10.71 -16.73
C GLN A 424 -10.94 12.19 -16.63
N THR A 425 -10.56 12.68 -15.44
CA THR A 425 -10.06 14.05 -15.32
C THR A 425 -8.72 14.20 -16.02
N VAL A 426 -7.81 13.23 -15.89
CA VAL A 426 -6.55 13.23 -16.64
C VAL A 426 -6.82 13.22 -18.14
N ALA A 427 -7.72 12.37 -18.63
CA ALA A 427 -8.08 12.29 -20.06
C ALA A 427 -8.62 13.61 -20.61
N ASN A 428 -9.39 14.33 -19.81
CA ASN A 428 -9.97 15.61 -20.19
C ASN A 428 -8.93 16.74 -20.23
N LEU A 429 -7.98 16.73 -19.27
CA LEU A 429 -6.94 17.75 -19.19
C LEU A 429 -5.84 17.56 -20.24
N VAL A 430 -5.42 16.32 -20.50
CA VAL A 430 -4.36 16.05 -21.50
C VAL A 430 -4.96 16.08 -22.90
N ASP A 431 -4.74 17.18 -23.61
CA ASP A 431 -5.20 17.40 -24.99
C ASP A 431 -4.14 17.00 -26.02
N GLU A 432 -2.85 17.16 -25.71
CA GLU A 432 -1.73 16.70 -26.53
C GLU A 432 -0.91 15.63 -25.79
N TRP A 433 -0.74 14.46 -26.40
CA TRP A 433 0.02 13.34 -25.84
C TRP A 433 1.39 13.20 -26.52
N GLY A 434 2.44 13.06 -25.71
CA GLY A 434 3.77 12.70 -26.18
C GLY A 434 4.61 12.11 -25.06
N GLU A 435 5.86 11.72 -25.34
CA GLU A 435 6.72 11.02 -24.37
C GLU A 435 6.94 11.81 -23.08
N VAL A 436 7.04 13.12 -23.22
CA VAL A 436 7.06 14.12 -22.16
C VAL A 436 5.96 15.12 -22.46
N ILE A 437 5.19 15.50 -21.44
CA ILE A 437 4.15 16.51 -21.55
C ILE A 437 4.42 17.66 -20.58
N TRP A 438 4.19 18.88 -21.05
CA TRP A 438 4.23 20.10 -20.26
C TRP A 438 2.84 20.72 -20.19
N TRP A 439 2.44 21.21 -19.02
CA TRP A 439 1.16 21.89 -18.82
C TRP A 439 1.34 23.41 -18.81
N GLY A 440 0.48 24.15 -19.51
CA GLY A 440 0.50 25.61 -19.47
C GLY A 440 -0.52 26.29 -20.38
N ASP A 441 -0.27 27.56 -20.66
CA ASP A 441 -1.10 28.42 -21.51
C ASP A 441 -0.80 28.19 -22.99
N LYS A 442 -1.82 27.92 -23.80
CA LYS A 442 -1.73 27.75 -25.26
C LYS A 442 -2.09 29.00 -26.06
N GLY A 443 -2.38 30.11 -25.38
CA GLY A 443 -2.73 31.37 -26.02
C GLY A 443 -4.23 31.62 -26.07
N GLU A 444 -4.58 32.70 -26.77
CA GLU A 444 -5.96 33.11 -27.01
C GLU A 444 -6.58 32.27 -28.12
N ARG A 445 -7.88 32.00 -28.02
CA ARG A 445 -8.63 31.34 -29.08
C ARG A 445 -8.69 32.22 -30.33
N ALA A 446 -8.75 31.56 -31.49
CA ALA A 446 -8.86 32.23 -32.78
C ALA A 446 -10.18 32.99 -32.99
N ASP A 447 -11.17 32.79 -32.11
CA ASP A 447 -12.48 33.43 -32.15
C ASP A 447 -12.48 34.90 -31.68
N GLY A 448 -11.35 35.42 -31.18
CA GLY A 448 -11.22 36.80 -30.71
C GLY A 448 -12.02 37.11 -29.44
N SER A 449 -12.49 36.09 -28.71
CA SER A 449 -13.32 36.25 -27.51
C SER A 449 -12.56 36.77 -26.28
N GLY A 450 -11.23 36.90 -26.33
CA GLY A 450 -10.41 37.15 -25.14
C GLY A 450 -10.24 35.91 -24.25
N ILE A 451 -10.87 34.78 -24.59
CA ILE A 451 -10.81 33.52 -23.84
C ILE A 451 -9.58 32.74 -24.30
N ARG A 452 -8.83 32.23 -23.31
CA ARG A 452 -7.58 31.49 -23.54
C ARG A 452 -7.80 29.99 -23.41
N HIS A 453 -6.82 29.21 -23.85
CA HIS A 453 -6.83 27.76 -23.67
C HIS A 453 -5.64 27.28 -22.84
N ALA A 454 -5.91 26.34 -21.93
CA ALA A 454 -4.90 25.71 -21.09
C ALA A 454 -4.90 24.21 -21.37
N GLY A 455 -3.72 23.66 -21.61
CA GLY A 455 -3.56 22.26 -22.04
C GLY A 455 -2.14 21.77 -21.85
N THR A 456 -1.85 20.62 -22.46
CA THR A 456 -0.54 20.00 -22.53
C THR A 456 0.12 20.23 -23.88
N SER A 457 1.46 20.31 -23.91
CA SER A 457 2.25 20.21 -25.14
C SER A 457 3.28 19.11 -25.02
N SER A 458 3.57 18.42 -26.12
CA SER A 458 4.61 17.39 -26.22
C SER A 458 5.94 17.90 -26.80
N GLN A 459 5.94 19.11 -27.35
CA GLN A 459 7.08 19.65 -28.09
C GLN A 459 7.95 20.57 -27.23
N ALA A 460 7.32 21.43 -26.44
CA ALA A 460 8.00 22.45 -25.66
C ALA A 460 7.25 22.78 -24.38
N LYS A 461 7.98 23.40 -23.44
CA LYS A 461 7.39 23.96 -22.24
C LYS A 461 6.45 25.12 -22.61
N LEU A 462 5.21 25.04 -22.13
CA LEU A 462 4.23 26.11 -22.29
C LEU A 462 4.46 27.25 -21.28
N PRO A 463 4.07 28.49 -21.64
CA PRO A 463 4.01 29.60 -20.69
C PRO A 463 3.12 29.31 -19.47
N ASP A 464 3.41 29.98 -18.35
CA ASP A 464 2.56 29.92 -17.18
C ASP A 464 1.19 30.57 -17.44
N LEU A 465 0.17 30.09 -16.74
CA LEU A 465 -1.20 30.60 -16.87
C LEU A 465 -1.33 32.01 -16.29
N ASP A 466 -2.04 32.89 -17.01
CA ASP A 466 -2.42 34.20 -16.50
C ASP A 466 -3.62 34.06 -15.56
N MET A 467 -3.37 34.29 -14.27
CA MET A 467 -4.36 34.20 -13.20
C MET A 467 -5.56 35.16 -13.38
N ARG A 468 -5.48 36.16 -14.26
CA ARG A 468 -6.52 37.17 -14.49
C ARG A 468 -7.38 36.89 -15.73
N LYS A 469 -7.04 35.87 -16.51
CA LYS A 469 -7.73 35.53 -17.76
C LYS A 469 -8.69 34.37 -17.58
N LEU A 470 -9.73 34.35 -18.41
CA LEU A 470 -10.67 33.24 -18.50
C LEU A 470 -10.12 32.20 -19.46
N TYR A 471 -10.25 30.92 -19.09
CA TYR A 471 -9.87 29.80 -19.93
C TYR A 471 -11.05 28.88 -20.19
N GLN A 472 -11.10 28.32 -21.40
CA GLN A 472 -12.07 27.31 -21.81
C GLN A 472 -11.37 26.19 -22.63
N GLY A 473 -11.85 24.96 -22.53
CA GLY A 473 -11.33 23.85 -23.36
C GLY A 473 -11.73 24.06 -24.81
N VAL A 474 -11.13 23.36 -25.76
CA VAL A 474 -11.47 23.48 -27.19
C VAL A 474 -12.04 22.15 -27.71
N ASP A 475 -13.00 22.25 -28.64
CA ASP A 475 -13.68 21.12 -29.28
C ASP A 475 -12.76 20.24 -30.14
N ALA A 476 -11.72 20.83 -30.75
CA ALA A 476 -10.75 20.12 -31.58
C ALA A 476 -9.33 20.21 -30.97
N PRO A 477 -8.49 19.17 -31.12
CA PRO A 477 -7.05 19.30 -30.87
C PRO A 477 -6.51 20.40 -31.80
N LEU A 478 -5.93 21.44 -31.20
CA LEU A 478 -5.26 22.53 -31.93
C LEU A 478 -3.95 22.06 -32.55
#